data_AF-A0A547CIH8-F1
#
_entry.id   AF-A0A547CIH8-F1
#
_cell.length_a   1.000
_cell.length_b   1.000
_cell.length_c   1.000
_cell.angle_alpha   90.00
_cell.angle_beta   90.00
_cell.angle_gamma   90.00
#
_symmetry.space_group_name_H-M   'P 1'
#
loop_
_entity.id
_entity.type
_entity.pdbx_description
1 polymer ?
#
loop_
_entity_poly.entity_id
_entity_poly.type
_entity_poly.pdbx_seq_one_letter_code
_entity_poly.pdbx_strand_id
1 'polypeptide(L)' 'TPQIGDVILMQVGADVPNHAAIYIGDQMVVHHSPNRLSKRDLYDGYWLRHTHSIWRHKLAEKLDFDGILNDIAVNN' A
#
# COMPACT_ATOMS: atom_id res chain seq x y z
N THR A 1 5.47 -6.23 -11.81
CA THR A 1 5.68 -4.99 -11.06
C THR A 1 4.34 -4.49 -10.53
N PRO A 2 4.29 -3.86 -9.34
CA PRO A 2 3.07 -3.28 -8.80
C PRO A 2 2.52 -2.16 -9.69
N GLN A 3 1.20 -1.99 -9.70
CA GLN A 3 0.51 -0.88 -10.36
C GLN A 3 -0.27 -0.07 -9.33
N ILE A 4 -0.54 1.19 -9.64
CA ILE A 4 -1.35 2.06 -8.78
C ILE A 4 -2.69 1.37 -8.49
N GLY A 5 -3.08 1.35 -7.21
CA GLY A 5 -4.29 0.69 -6.76
C GLY A 5 -4.14 -0.78 -6.38
N ASP A 6 -2.97 -1.40 -6.62
CA ASP A 6 -2.72 -2.76 -6.14
C ASP A 6 -2.74 -2.82 -4.61
N VAL A 7 -3.35 -3.87 -4.08
CA VAL A 7 -3.31 -4.21 -2.66
C VAL A 7 -2.09 -5.09 -2.40
N ILE A 8 -1.19 -4.64 -1.55
CA ILE A 8 -0.02 -5.39 -1.09
C ILE A 8 -0.35 -5.96 0.29
N LEU A 9 -0.43 -7.29 0.38
CA LEU A 9 -0.57 -8.01 1.65
C LEU A 9 0.81 -8.34 2.21
N MET A 10 0.97 -8.12 3.52
CA MET A 10 2.22 -8.28 4.24
C MET A 10 2.03 -9.06 5.55
N GLN A 11 3.11 -9.67 6.01
CA GLN A 11 3.25 -10.35 7.30
C GLN A 11 3.97 -9.41 8.28
N VAL A 12 3.25 -8.80 9.22
CA VAL A 12 3.82 -7.86 10.19
C VAL A 12 3.76 -8.48 11.58
N GLY A 13 4.89 -8.98 12.07
CA GLY A 13 4.99 -9.60 13.40
C GLY A 13 4.17 -10.87 13.57
N ALA A 14 3.77 -11.51 12.47
CA ALA A 14 2.99 -12.75 12.43
C ALA A 14 3.47 -13.64 11.27
N ASP A 15 3.21 -14.94 11.37
CA ASP A 15 3.46 -15.94 10.32
C ASP A 15 2.35 -15.97 9.24
N VAL A 16 1.27 -15.22 9.45
CA VAL A 16 0.15 -15.07 8.52
C VAL A 16 0.04 -13.64 7.98
N PRO A 17 -0.47 -13.44 6.74
CA PRO A 17 -0.70 -12.11 6.20
C PRO A 17 -1.76 -11.38 7.03
N ASN A 18 -1.38 -10.25 7.62
CA ASN A 18 -2.22 -9.51 8.57
C ASN A 18 -2.23 -8.00 8.33
N HIS A 19 -1.45 -7.52 7.36
CA HIS A 19 -1.30 -6.09 7.07
C HIS A 19 -1.53 -5.84 5.58
N ALA A 20 -2.23 -4.76 5.24
CA ALA A 20 -2.49 -4.36 3.87
C ALA A 20 -2.00 -2.94 3.59
N ALA A 21 -1.54 -2.70 2.37
CA ALA A 21 -1.21 -1.38 1.86
C ALA A 21 -1.71 -1.24 0.42
N ILE A 22 -1.97 0.00 -0.01
CA ILE A 22 -2.29 0.30 -1.42
C ILE A 22 -1.07 0.91 -2.07
N TYR A 23 -0.62 0.35 -3.18
CA TYR A 23 0.46 0.93 -3.97
C TYR A 23 -0.03 2.19 -4.69
N ILE A 24 0.73 3.28 -4.59
CA ILE A 24 0.34 4.60 -5.10
C ILE A 24 1.33 5.17 -6.13
N GLY A 25 2.22 4.33 -6.67
CA GLY A 25 3.25 4.77 -7.63
C GLY A 25 4.58 5.09 -6.96
N ASP A 26 5.63 5.27 -7.76
CA ASP A 26 6.96 5.75 -7.33
C ASP A 26 7.56 5.02 -6.11
N GLN A 27 7.38 3.70 -6.05
CA GLN A 27 7.84 2.88 -4.92
C GLN A 27 7.19 3.27 -3.58
N MET A 28 6.02 3.91 -3.61
CA MET A 28 5.28 4.36 -2.43
C MET A 28 4.01 3.55 -2.22
N VAL A 29 3.64 3.41 -0.95
CA VAL A 29 2.38 2.85 -0.51
C VAL A 29 1.67 3.79 0.45
N VAL A 30 0.35 3.71 0.50
CA VAL A 30 -0.43 4.21 1.62
C VAL A 30 -0.85 3.04 2.50
N HIS A 31 -0.67 3.20 3.80
CA HIS A 31 -1.20 2.27 4.79
C HIS A 31 -1.35 2.92 6.16
N HIS A 32 -1.98 2.21 7.08
CA HIS A 32 -2.03 2.54 8.51
C HIS A 32 -1.10 1.60 9.27
N SER A 33 0.12 2.03 9.58
CA SER A 33 1.06 1.24 10.37
C SER A 33 0.62 1.20 11.85
N PRO A 34 0.83 0.09 12.59
CA PRO A 34 0.46 0.00 14.01
C PRO A 34 0.99 1.19 14.82
N ASN A 35 0.12 1.76 15.68
CA ASN A 35 0.42 2.91 16.54
C ASN A 35 0.82 4.20 15.79
N ARG A 36 0.44 4.34 14.53
CA ARG A 36 0.74 5.52 13.70
C ARG A 36 -0.48 5.91 12.86
N LEU A 37 -0.60 7.18 12.52
CA LEU A 37 -1.60 7.63 11.57
C LEU A 37 -1.32 7.06 10.17
N SER A 38 -2.39 6.98 9.36
CA SER A 38 -2.27 6.63 7.95
C SER A 38 -1.36 7.62 7.25
N LYS A 39 -0.43 7.10 6.44
CA LYS A 39 0.54 7.92 5.73
C LYS A 39 0.99 7.25 4.44
N ARG A 40 1.71 8.03 3.63
CA ARG A 40 2.57 7.50 2.57
C ARG A 40 3.87 6.97 3.17
N ASP A 41 4.32 5.81 2.72
CA ASP A 41 5.59 5.22 3.11
C ASP A 41 6.31 4.63 1.90
N LEU A 42 7.64 4.55 1.98
CA LEU A 42 8.42 3.84 0.97
C LEU A 42 8.11 2.35 1.06
N TYR A 43 7.71 1.76 -0.06
CA TYR A 43 7.58 0.32 -0.23
C TYR A 43 8.96 -0.30 -0.48
N ASP A 44 9.73 -0.37 0.59
CA ASP A 44 11.10 -0.89 0.64
C ASP A 44 11.36 -1.59 1.99
N GLY A 45 12.57 -2.09 2.20
CA GLY A 45 13.10 -2.51 3.48
C GLY A 45 12.20 -3.53 4.16
N TYR A 46 11.65 -3.17 5.31
CA TYR A 46 10.77 -4.05 6.07
C TYR A 46 9.51 -4.41 5.28
N TRP A 47 8.83 -3.44 4.67
CA TRP A 47 7.57 -3.68 3.95
C TRP A 47 7.77 -4.58 2.73
N LEU A 48 8.81 -4.30 1.93
CA LEU A 48 9.13 -5.09 0.75
C LEU A 48 9.53 -6.53 1.12
N ARG A 49 10.36 -6.72 2.15
CA ARG A 49 10.81 -8.06 2.57
C ARG A 49 9.68 -8.93 3.13
N HIS A 50 8.66 -8.32 3.72
CA HIS A 50 7.54 -9.05 4.33
C HIS A 50 6.30 -9.09 3.42
N THR A 51 6.47 -8.83 2.13
CA THR A 51 5.38 -8.96 1.17
C THR A 51 5.02 -10.41 0.98
N HIS A 52 3.75 -10.72 1.25
CA HIS A 52 3.19 -12.04 1.01
C HIS A 52 2.64 -12.17 -0.41
N SER A 53 1.82 -11.21 -0.84
CA SER A 53 1.17 -11.25 -2.15
C SER A 53 0.68 -9.88 -2.59
N ILE A 54 0.55 -9.69 -3.90
CA ILE A 54 0.02 -8.46 -4.51
C ILE A 54 -1.26 -8.80 -5.25
N TRP A 55 -2.35 -8.11 -4.91
CA TRP A 55 -3.69 -8.38 -5.44
C TRP A 55 -4.16 -7.18 -6.24
N ARG A 56 -4.70 -7.47 -7.43
CA ARG A 56 -5.31 -6.47 -8.31
C ARG A 56 -6.79 -6.80 -8.49
N HIS A 57 -7.64 -5.80 -8.28
CA HIS A 57 -9.06 -5.95 -8.56
C HIS A 57 -9.30 -6.13 -10.07
N LYS A 58 -10.25 -6.99 -10.45
CA LYS A 58 -10.52 -7.31 -11.88
C LYS A 58 -10.94 -6.09 -12.71
N LEU A 59 -11.48 -5.06 -12.07
CA LEU A 59 -11.93 -3.82 -12.71
C LEU A 59 -10.98 -2.65 -12.45
N ALA A 60 -9.73 -2.89 -12.02
CA ALA A 60 -8.78 -1.83 -11.64
C ALA A 60 -8.64 -0.73 -12.70
N GLU A 61 -8.62 -1.08 -13.99
CA GLU A 61 -8.52 -0.13 -15.11
C GLU A 61 -9.70 0.84 -15.23
N LYS A 62 -10.82 0.55 -14.56
CA LYS A 62 -12.04 1.38 -14.56
C LYS A 62 -12.23 2.16 -13.26
N LEU A 63 -11.37 1.96 -12.27
CA LEU A 63 -11.46 2.64 -10.99
C LEU A 63 -10.70 3.97 -11.06
N ASP A 64 -11.23 4.96 -10.36
CA ASP A 64 -10.58 6.23 -10.14
C ASP A 64 -9.76 6.16 -8.84
N PHE A 65 -8.46 6.39 -8.95
CA PHE A 65 -7.52 6.37 -7.82
C PHE A 65 -7.16 7.78 -7.33
N ASP A 66 -7.66 8.83 -7.99
CA ASP A 66 -7.32 10.22 -7.68
C ASP A 66 -7.71 10.61 -6.25
N GLY A 67 -8.80 10.04 -5.73
CA GLY A 67 -9.21 10.25 -4.33
C GLY A 67 -8.11 9.89 -3.32
N ILE A 68 -7.47 8.73 -3.48
CA ILE A 68 -6.37 8.31 -2.59
C ILE A 68 -5.10 9.13 -2.83
N LEU A 69 -4.84 9.49 -4.10
CA LEU A 69 -3.66 10.26 -4.48
C LEU A 69 -3.74 11.73 -4.04
N ASN A 70 -4.93 12.28 -3.80
CA ASN A 70 -5.15 13.69 -3.46
C ASN A 70 -5.45 13.94 -1.97
N ASP A 71 -6.00 12.97 -1.23
CA ASP A 71 -6.61 13.22 0.10
C ASP A 71 -5.66 13.08 1.30
N ILE A 72 -4.63 12.23 1.22
CA ILE A 72 -3.64 12.12 2.31
C ILE A 72 -2.58 13.19 2.10
N ALA A 73 -2.83 14.34 2.74
CA ALA A 73 -2.03 15.54 2.72
C ALA A 73 -0.52 15.23 2.74
N VAL A 74 0.15 15.64 1.67
CA VAL A 74 1.59 15.82 1.62
C VAL A 74 1.87 17.08 2.44
N ASN A 75 1.94 16.95 3.76
CA ASN A 75 2.44 18.06 4.56
C ASN A 75 3.94 18.16 4.25
N ASN A 76 4.26 19.18 3.44
CA ASN A 76 5.60 19.67 3.19
C ASN A 76 6.32 20.06 4.49
#